data_AF-A0A3S2YU24-F1
#
_entry.id   AF-A0A3S2YU24-F1
#
_cell.length_a   1.000
_cell.length_b   1.000
_cell.length_c   1.000
_cell.angle_alpha   90.00
_cell.angle_beta   90.00
_cell.angle_gamma   90.00
#
_symmetry.space_group_name_H-M   'P 1'
#
loop_
_entity.id
_entity.type
_entity.pdbx_description
1 polymer ?
#
loop_
_entity_poly.entity_id
_entity_poly.type
_entity_poly.pdbx_seq_one_letter_code
_entity_poly.pdbx_strand_id
1 'polypeptide(L)'
;MNPIAPKNFPSVAIAVPSGLSVHADFCMSLAAMCYNLNELPMLLVSAKSSIVADGRNIGVRAAQDGQTEYVLFLDSDMTFPKDTLLRLLMREVDVIGATYSRRTPPLRPLGEVLPQQPADAPTGLVEMSRMPTGCLLVRTSVFRRLREPYFRYRIDEDHGRIIGEDYDFCDRIRDLGIRIWCDPVLSKELGHIGQQVFTI
;
A
#
# COMPACT_ATOMS: atom_id res chain seq x y z
N MET A 1 -26.53 30.01 -8.04
CA MET A 1 -25.31 29.19 -7.85
C MET A 1 -25.70 28.06 -6.93
N ASN A 2 -25.70 26.80 -7.40
CA ASN A 2 -25.97 25.67 -6.52
C ASN A 2 -24.83 25.56 -5.50
N PRO A 3 -25.12 25.41 -4.19
CA PRO A 3 -24.10 25.06 -3.23
C PRO A 3 -23.53 23.70 -3.63
N ILE A 4 -22.23 23.65 -3.87
CA ILE A 4 -21.50 22.41 -4.09
C ILE A 4 -21.67 21.61 -2.80
N ALA A 5 -22.47 20.55 -2.83
CA ALA A 5 -22.58 19.62 -1.72
C ALA A 5 -21.15 19.18 -1.33
N PRO A 6 -20.82 19.08 -0.03
CA PRO A 6 -19.50 18.62 0.37
C PRO A 6 -19.23 17.26 -0.27
N LYS A 7 -18.10 17.12 -0.98
CA LYS A 7 -17.63 15.83 -1.47
C LYS A 7 -17.51 14.93 -0.23
N ASN A 8 -18.34 13.90 -0.12
CA ASN A 8 -18.17 12.91 0.95
C ASN A 8 -16.75 12.35 0.86
N PHE A 9 -16.06 12.24 1.99
CA PHE A 9 -14.76 11.59 2.03
C PHE A 9 -14.88 10.14 1.54
N PRO A 10 -13.92 9.64 0.75
CA PRO A 10 -14.00 8.29 0.22
C PRO A 10 -13.87 7.27 1.34
N SER A 11 -14.59 6.15 1.22
CA SER A 11 -14.49 5.04 2.17
C SER A 11 -13.23 4.21 1.93
N VAL A 12 -12.55 3.80 3.02
CA VAL A 12 -11.25 3.13 2.94
C VAL A 12 -11.23 1.88 3.82
N ALA A 13 -10.86 0.73 3.25
CA ALA A 13 -10.48 -0.43 4.03
C ALA A 13 -8.98 -0.35 4.35
N ILE A 14 -8.61 -0.35 5.63
CA ILE A 14 -7.20 -0.41 6.06
C ILE A 14 -6.86 -1.88 6.30
N ALA A 15 -6.15 -2.50 5.36
CA ALA A 15 -5.75 -3.89 5.41
C ALA A 15 -4.34 -4.04 5.97
N VAL A 16 -4.24 -4.73 7.11
CA VAL A 16 -2.97 -5.02 7.77
C VAL A 16 -2.66 -6.51 7.61
N PRO A 17 -1.84 -6.91 6.62
CA PRO A 17 -1.35 -8.28 6.53
C PRO A 17 -0.39 -8.53 7.71
N SER A 18 -0.75 -9.47 8.57
CA SER A 18 0.02 -9.80 9.76
C SER A 18 -0.09 -11.26 10.14
N GLY A 19 0.81 -11.71 11.01
CA GLY A 19 0.61 -12.95 11.76
C GLY A 19 -0.37 -12.74 12.91
N LEU A 20 -0.02 -13.27 14.08
CA LEU A 20 -0.84 -13.16 15.31
C LEU A 20 -0.63 -11.84 16.06
N SER A 21 0.43 -11.10 15.77
CA SER A 21 0.82 -9.87 16.45
C SER A 21 1.28 -8.79 15.45
N VAL A 22 1.34 -7.56 15.94
CA VAL A 22 1.90 -6.41 15.23
C VAL A 22 2.89 -5.70 16.15
N HIS A 23 3.78 -4.87 15.59
CA HIS A 23 4.68 -4.06 16.42
C HIS A 23 3.90 -2.99 17.20
N ALA A 24 4.35 -2.68 18.43
CA ALA A 24 3.73 -1.64 19.24
C ALA A 24 3.80 -0.27 18.55
N ASP A 25 4.95 0.07 17.96
CA ASP A 25 5.12 1.35 17.24
C ASP A 25 4.20 1.44 16.01
N PHE A 26 4.01 0.34 15.28
CA PHE A 26 3.01 0.26 14.21
C PHE A 26 1.61 0.54 14.75
N CYS A 27 1.23 -0.09 15.86
CA CYS A 27 -0.07 0.10 16.50
C CYS A 27 -0.29 1.58 16.88
N MET A 28 0.73 2.24 17.43
CA MET A 28 0.68 3.66 17.76
C MET A 28 0.54 4.55 16.52
N SER A 29 1.30 4.29 15.45
CA SER A 29 1.15 4.98 14.16
C SER A 29 -0.26 4.81 13.57
N LEU A 30 -0.79 3.59 13.58
CA LEU A 30 -2.13 3.28 13.11
C LEU A 30 -3.21 4.02 13.92
N ALA A 31 -3.13 3.97 15.25
CA ALA A 31 -4.07 4.65 16.14
C ALA A 31 -4.04 6.17 15.94
N ALA A 32 -2.84 6.76 15.83
CA ALA A 32 -2.69 8.19 15.57
C ALA A 32 -3.28 8.60 14.22
N MET A 33 -3.08 7.79 13.18
CA MET A 33 -3.66 8.03 11.85
C MET A 33 -5.19 7.94 11.87
N CYS A 34 -5.76 6.90 12.46
CA CYS A 34 -7.21 6.75 12.59
C CYS A 34 -7.84 7.90 13.39
N TYR A 35 -7.21 8.32 14.49
CA TYR A 35 -7.67 9.45 15.30
C TYR A 35 -7.64 10.78 14.51
N ASN A 36 -6.59 11.02 13.72
CA ASN A 36 -6.46 12.23 12.91
C ASN A 36 -7.54 12.35 11.81
N LEU A 37 -8.14 11.22 11.42
CA LEU A 37 -9.11 11.12 10.33
C LEU A 37 -10.55 10.95 10.81
N ASN A 38 -10.83 11.14 12.10
CA ASN A 38 -12.03 10.77 12.89
C ASN A 38 -13.42 10.64 12.19
N GLU A 39 -13.67 11.34 11.08
CA GLU A 39 -14.95 11.29 10.32
C GLU A 39 -14.88 10.50 9.00
N LEU A 40 -13.70 10.01 8.60
CA LEU A 40 -13.51 9.25 7.37
C LEU A 40 -14.09 7.85 7.53
N PRO A 41 -14.95 7.37 6.61
CA PRO A 41 -15.51 6.02 6.69
C PRO A 41 -14.41 4.96 6.52
N MET A 42 -14.00 4.33 7.62
CA MET A 42 -12.90 3.36 7.64
C MET A 42 -13.35 1.97 8.09
N LEU A 43 -12.91 0.96 7.36
CA LEU A 43 -13.00 -0.46 7.76
C LEU A 43 -11.60 -0.95 8.11
N LEU A 44 -11.34 -1.24 9.38
CA LEU A 44 -10.05 -1.82 9.80
C LEU A 44 -10.06 -3.34 9.63
N VAL A 45 -9.14 -3.88 8.85
CA VAL A 45 -9.07 -5.30 8.50
C VAL A 45 -7.78 -5.92 9.03
N SER A 46 -7.91 -6.82 10.00
CA SER A 46 -6.83 -7.69 10.44
C SER A 46 -6.73 -8.89 9.50
N ALA A 47 -5.83 -8.81 8.53
CA ALA A 47 -5.68 -9.84 7.49
C ALA A 47 -4.65 -10.89 7.92
N LYS A 48 -5.06 -11.75 8.85
CA LYS A 48 -4.18 -12.77 9.46
C LYS A 48 -3.85 -13.89 8.49
N SER A 49 -2.58 -14.04 8.12
CA SER A 49 -2.11 -15.15 7.30
C SER A 49 -0.61 -15.36 7.46
N SER A 50 -0.14 -16.60 7.30
CA SER A 50 1.29 -16.90 7.22
C SER A 50 1.88 -16.65 5.82
N ILE A 51 1.01 -16.43 4.83
CA ILE A 51 1.40 -16.10 3.45
C ILE A 51 0.96 -14.66 3.21
N VAL A 52 1.91 -13.73 3.07
CA VAL A 52 1.59 -12.30 2.93
C VAL A 52 0.69 -12.01 1.73
N ALA A 53 0.86 -12.74 0.62
CA ALA A 53 -0.04 -12.67 -0.54
C ALA A 53 -1.50 -12.99 -0.17
N ASP A 54 -1.73 -14.03 0.62
CA ASP A 54 -3.07 -14.39 1.10
C ASP A 54 -3.62 -13.32 2.06
N GLY A 55 -2.79 -12.81 2.98
CA GLY A 55 -3.17 -11.67 3.82
C GLY A 55 -3.63 -10.46 2.99
N ARG A 56 -2.89 -10.10 1.94
CA ARG A 56 -3.33 -9.01 1.03
C ARG A 56 -4.64 -9.34 0.34
N ASN A 57 -4.83 -10.57 -0.13
CA ASN A 57 -6.10 -11.01 -0.75
C ASN A 57 -7.29 -10.97 0.24
N ILE A 58 -7.10 -11.31 1.51
CA ILE A 58 -8.11 -11.13 2.57
C ILE A 58 -8.49 -9.64 2.69
N GLY A 59 -7.49 -8.77 2.68
CA GLY A 59 -7.69 -7.32 2.68
C GLY A 59 -8.52 -6.82 1.50
N VAL A 60 -8.23 -7.30 0.28
CA VAL A 60 -9.01 -6.95 -0.92
C VAL A 60 -10.45 -7.44 -0.81
N ARG A 61 -10.68 -8.70 -0.41
CA ARG A 61 -12.03 -9.24 -0.25
C ARG A 61 -12.84 -8.46 0.78
N ALA A 62 -12.25 -8.15 1.93
CA ALA A 62 -12.91 -7.32 2.95
C ALA A 62 -13.26 -5.91 2.43
N ALA A 63 -12.39 -5.30 1.61
CA ALA A 63 -12.67 -4.03 0.96
C ALA A 63 -13.84 -4.13 -0.04
N GLN A 64 -13.90 -5.22 -0.82
CA GLN A 64 -14.99 -5.49 -1.76
C GLN A 64 -16.32 -5.74 -1.04
N ASP A 65 -16.31 -6.57 0.00
CA ASP A 65 -17.48 -6.91 0.83
C ASP A 65 -18.00 -5.68 1.59
N GLY A 66 -17.09 -4.88 2.15
CA GLY A 66 -17.39 -3.60 2.78
C GLY A 66 -17.71 -2.47 1.79
N GLN A 67 -17.64 -2.75 0.48
CA GLN A 67 -17.88 -1.80 -0.60
C GLN A 67 -17.07 -0.49 -0.45
N THR A 68 -15.83 -0.59 0.03
CA THR A 68 -14.98 0.58 0.21
C THR A 68 -14.44 1.08 -1.13
N GLU A 69 -14.26 2.39 -1.28
CA GLU A 69 -13.72 2.99 -2.51
C GLU A 69 -12.23 2.69 -2.69
N TYR A 70 -11.50 2.61 -1.59
CA TYR A 70 -10.08 2.23 -1.57
C TYR A 70 -9.80 1.12 -0.57
N VAL A 71 -8.66 0.46 -0.79
CA VAL A 71 -7.96 -0.35 0.20
C VAL A 71 -6.56 0.23 0.40
N LEU A 72 -6.21 0.52 1.65
CA LEU A 72 -4.87 0.90 2.09
C LEU A 72 -4.20 -0.32 2.70
N PHE A 73 -3.11 -0.78 2.10
CA PHE A 73 -2.24 -1.80 2.70
C PHE A 73 -1.19 -1.14 3.59
N LEU A 74 -1.06 -1.66 4.81
CA LEU A 74 -0.02 -1.26 5.77
C LEU A 74 0.65 -2.50 6.37
N ASP A 75 1.95 -2.67 6.17
CA ASP A 75 2.68 -3.79 6.78
C ASP A 75 2.84 -3.56 8.29
N SER A 76 2.69 -4.63 9.08
CA SER A 76 2.66 -4.57 10.56
C SER A 76 3.99 -4.23 11.26
N ASP A 77 5.05 -3.99 10.48
CA ASP A 77 6.39 -3.57 10.90
C ASP A 77 6.77 -2.19 10.32
N MET A 78 5.77 -1.38 9.97
CA MET A 78 5.96 -0.01 9.48
C MET A 78 5.59 1.04 10.54
N THR A 79 6.29 2.18 10.52
CA THR A 79 5.82 3.42 11.15
C THR A 79 5.58 4.47 10.09
N PHE A 80 4.60 5.33 10.34
CA PHE A 80 4.17 6.33 9.38
C PHE A 80 3.51 7.53 10.08
N PRO A 81 3.53 8.73 9.45
CA PRO A 81 2.86 9.93 9.96
C PRO A 81 1.35 9.76 10.09
N LYS A 82 0.74 10.47 11.05
CA LYS A 82 -0.72 10.44 11.28
C LYS A 82 -1.57 10.95 10.11
N ASP A 83 -0.97 11.68 9.18
CA ASP A 83 -1.63 12.23 7.99
C ASP A 83 -1.35 11.42 6.72
N THR A 84 -0.71 10.25 6.83
CA THR A 84 -0.37 9.35 5.70
C THR A 84 -1.54 9.09 4.75
N LEU A 85 -2.66 8.58 5.27
CA LEU A 85 -3.83 8.27 4.43
C LEU A 85 -4.45 9.54 3.82
N LEU A 86 -4.49 10.66 4.54
CA LEU A 86 -4.97 11.94 3.99
C LEU A 86 -4.14 12.38 2.80
N ARG A 87 -2.80 12.37 2.94
CA ARG A 87 -1.87 12.77 1.87
C ARG A 87 -2.07 11.92 0.61
N LEU A 88 -2.21 10.60 0.76
CA LEU A 88 -2.44 9.68 -0.36
C LEU A 88 -3.80 9.93 -1.03
N LEU A 89 -4.88 10.08 -0.25
CA LEU A 89 -6.22 10.34 -0.79
C LEU A 89 -6.32 11.67 -1.55
N MET A 90 -5.66 12.72 -1.06
CA MET A 90 -5.64 14.04 -1.69
C MET A 90 -4.99 14.04 -3.09
N ARG A 91 -4.27 12.97 -3.46
CA ARG A 91 -3.69 12.86 -4.80
C ARG A 91 -4.70 12.46 -5.88
N GLU A 92 -5.87 11.93 -5.49
CA GLU A 92 -6.96 11.53 -6.39
C GLU A 92 -6.52 10.63 -7.57
N VAL A 93 -5.60 9.68 -7.31
CA VAL A 93 -5.14 8.68 -8.29
C VAL A 93 -5.53 7.26 -7.88
N ASP A 94 -5.66 6.36 -8.85
CA ASP A 94 -6.15 5.00 -8.59
C ASP A 94 -5.17 4.14 -7.77
N VAL A 95 -3.85 4.34 -7.92
CA VAL A 95 -2.82 3.58 -7.20
C VAL A 95 -1.69 4.50 -6.78
N ILE A 96 -1.47 4.61 -5.47
CA ILE A 96 -0.39 5.43 -4.91
C ILE A 96 0.12 4.86 -3.60
N GLY A 97 1.42 4.94 -3.36
CA GLY A 97 2.01 4.55 -2.08
C GLY A 97 3.24 5.36 -1.72
N ALA A 98 3.89 4.91 -0.66
CA ALA A 98 5.20 5.39 -0.25
C ALA A 98 6.17 4.21 -0.10
N THR A 99 7.40 4.39 -0.57
CA THR A 99 8.44 3.36 -0.48
C THR A 99 9.29 3.58 0.77
N TYR A 100 10.08 2.56 1.11
CA TYR A 100 10.89 2.48 2.31
C TYR A 100 12.08 1.56 2.05
N SER A 101 13.09 1.59 2.91
CA SER A 101 14.27 0.74 2.76
C SER A 101 14.03 -0.68 3.27
N ARG A 102 14.90 -1.62 2.88
CA ARG A 102 15.03 -2.90 3.59
C ARG A 102 15.46 -2.68 5.05
N ARG A 103 15.31 -3.73 5.86
CA ARG A 103 15.80 -3.81 7.25
C ARG A 103 17.27 -4.22 7.37
N THR A 104 17.94 -4.41 6.24
CA THR A 104 19.33 -4.87 6.17
C THR A 104 20.14 -3.95 5.27
N PRO A 105 21.39 -3.59 5.64
CA PRO A 105 22.29 -2.85 4.78
C PRO A 105 22.60 -3.61 3.47
N PRO A 106 22.82 -2.91 2.34
CA PRO A 106 22.71 -1.45 2.19
C PRO A 106 21.25 -0.98 2.18
N LEU A 107 20.97 0.13 2.87
CA LEU A 107 19.64 0.73 2.98
C LEU A 107 19.25 1.40 1.65
N ARG A 108 18.73 0.61 0.72
CA ARG A 108 18.18 1.10 -0.55
C ARG A 108 16.65 1.09 -0.49
N PRO A 109 15.98 2.12 -1.05
CA PRO A 109 14.54 2.09 -1.23
C PRO A 109 14.10 0.85 -2.02
N LEU A 110 12.96 0.29 -1.65
CA LEU A 110 12.30 -0.77 -2.38
C LEU A 110 11.56 -0.22 -3.61
N GLY A 111 11.18 -1.11 -4.51
CA GLY A 111 10.51 -0.75 -5.77
C GLY A 111 11.47 -0.35 -6.88
N GLU A 112 10.89 -0.10 -8.03
CA GLU A 112 11.57 0.27 -9.28
C GLU A 112 10.86 1.48 -9.87
N VAL A 113 11.60 2.56 -10.09
CA VAL A 113 11.08 3.78 -10.74
C VAL A 113 10.89 3.51 -12.23
N LEU A 114 9.79 4.01 -12.81
CA LEU A 114 9.60 3.93 -14.25
C LEU A 114 10.70 4.76 -14.95
N PRO A 115 11.51 4.18 -15.87
CA PRO A 115 12.66 4.89 -16.43
C PRO A 115 12.30 6.18 -17.18
N GLN A 116 11.17 6.18 -17.89
CA GLN A 116 10.63 7.36 -18.55
C GLN A 116 9.37 7.82 -17.84
N GLN A 117 9.44 8.98 -17.19
CA GLN A 117 8.30 9.58 -16.52
C GLN A 117 7.35 10.21 -17.55
N PRO A 118 6.03 10.07 -17.38
CA PRO A 118 5.08 10.65 -18.32
C PRO A 118 5.03 12.17 -18.16
N ALA A 119 4.77 12.87 -19.27
CA ALA A 119 4.73 14.34 -19.27
C ALA A 119 3.58 14.90 -18.41
N ASP A 120 2.52 14.10 -18.20
CA ASP A 120 1.35 14.42 -17.37
C ASP A 120 1.47 13.88 -15.94
N ALA A 121 2.68 13.59 -15.45
CA ALA A 121 2.90 13.17 -14.07
C ALA A 121 2.38 14.22 -13.07
N PRO A 122 1.56 13.84 -12.07
CA PRO A 122 1.14 14.77 -11.03
C PRO A 122 2.35 15.35 -10.29
N THR A 123 2.31 16.65 -10.00
CA THR A 123 3.43 17.38 -9.38
C THR A 123 3.92 16.70 -8.10
N GLY A 124 5.21 16.40 -8.03
CA GLY A 124 5.83 15.81 -6.85
C GLY A 124 5.58 14.31 -6.66
N LEU A 125 4.92 13.62 -7.60
CA LEU A 125 4.88 12.16 -7.63
C LEU A 125 5.87 11.60 -8.64
N VAL A 126 6.24 10.35 -8.43
CA VAL A 126 7.08 9.57 -9.35
C VAL A 126 6.31 8.33 -9.77
N GLU A 127 6.21 8.07 -11.06
CA GLU A 127 5.63 6.82 -11.54
C GLU A 127 6.61 5.66 -11.32
N MET A 128 6.09 4.55 -10.81
CA MET A 128 6.82 3.33 -10.51
C MET A 128 6.49 2.23 -11.54
N SER A 129 7.49 1.46 -11.95
CA SER A 129 7.24 0.18 -12.61
C SER A 129 6.81 -0.87 -11.59
N ARG A 130 7.43 -0.88 -10.40
CA ARG A 130 7.11 -1.78 -9.30
C ARG A 130 7.17 -1.06 -7.96
N MET A 131 6.23 -1.33 -7.08
CA MET A 131 6.09 -0.65 -5.79
C MET A 131 5.91 -1.69 -4.68
N PRO A 132 6.61 -1.57 -3.54
CA PRO A 132 6.30 -2.38 -2.36
C PRO A 132 4.90 -2.02 -1.83
N THR A 133 4.33 -2.93 -1.05
CA THR A 133 2.91 -2.87 -0.66
C THR A 133 2.69 -2.63 0.83
N GLY A 134 3.75 -2.34 1.61
CA GLY A 134 3.62 -2.02 3.04
C GLY A 134 3.14 -0.60 3.34
N CYS A 135 3.00 0.24 2.32
CA CYS A 135 2.20 1.46 2.37
C CYS A 135 1.69 1.77 0.96
N LEU A 136 0.56 1.18 0.59
CA LEU A 136 0.00 1.31 -0.76
C LEU A 136 -1.53 1.47 -0.69
N LEU A 137 -2.02 2.59 -1.21
CA LEU A 137 -3.42 2.88 -1.41
C LEU A 137 -3.81 2.48 -2.84
N VAL A 138 -4.83 1.63 -2.96
CA VAL A 138 -5.34 1.13 -4.23
C VAL A 138 -6.84 1.36 -4.27
N ARG A 139 -7.35 1.95 -5.34
CA ARG A 139 -8.79 2.06 -5.56
C ARG A 139 -9.38 0.68 -5.76
N THR A 140 -10.42 0.33 -5.02
CA THR A 140 -10.98 -1.03 -4.99
C THR A 140 -11.46 -1.49 -6.38
N SER A 141 -11.86 -0.55 -7.25
CA SER A 141 -12.25 -0.85 -8.64
C SER A 141 -11.12 -1.42 -9.51
N VAL A 142 -9.84 -1.18 -9.17
CA VAL A 142 -8.68 -1.76 -9.86
C VAL A 142 -8.77 -3.29 -9.86
N PHE A 143 -9.15 -3.88 -8.73
CA PHE A 143 -9.22 -5.33 -8.58
C PHE A 143 -10.30 -5.99 -9.45
N ARG A 144 -11.35 -5.25 -9.85
CA ARG A 144 -12.39 -5.78 -10.76
C ARG A 144 -11.86 -6.10 -12.17
N ARG A 145 -10.69 -5.53 -12.52
CA ARG A 145 -10.02 -5.75 -13.81
C ARG A 145 -9.02 -6.91 -13.75
N LEU A 146 -8.79 -7.47 -12.57
CA LEU A 146 -7.87 -8.57 -12.33
C LEU A 146 -8.64 -9.87 -12.08
N ARG A 147 -7.96 -11.00 -12.31
CA ARG A 147 -8.41 -12.31 -11.85
C ARG A 147 -7.77 -12.66 -10.53
N GLU A 148 -8.53 -13.31 -9.66
CA GLU A 148 -8.01 -13.86 -8.41
C GLU A 148 -7.02 -15.02 -8.65
N PRO A 149 -6.07 -15.24 -7.73
CA PRO A 149 -5.72 -14.37 -6.60
C PRO A 149 -5.09 -13.04 -7.04
N TYR A 150 -5.49 -11.94 -6.38
CA TYR A 150 -5.05 -10.58 -6.74
C TYR A 150 -3.58 -10.33 -6.42
N PHE A 151 -3.11 -10.84 -5.28
CA PHE A 151 -1.69 -10.91 -4.91
C PHE A 151 -1.25 -12.36 -4.95
N ARG A 152 -0.15 -12.66 -5.64
CA ARG A 152 0.38 -14.01 -5.80
C ARG A 152 1.86 -13.99 -6.17
N TYR A 153 2.58 -15.03 -5.78
CA TYR A 153 3.94 -15.25 -6.26
C TYR A 153 3.91 -15.82 -7.68
N ARG A 154 4.90 -15.44 -8.48
CA ARG A 154 5.14 -16.02 -9.81
C ARG A 154 6.55 -16.57 -9.88
N ILE A 155 6.71 -17.70 -10.55
CA ILE A 155 8.01 -18.31 -10.82
C ILE A 155 8.48 -17.84 -12.20
N ASP A 156 9.71 -17.35 -12.25
CA ASP A 156 10.47 -17.06 -13.47
C ASP A 156 11.51 -18.19 -13.61
N GLU A 157 11.13 -19.24 -14.35
CA GLU A 157 11.93 -20.45 -14.51
C GLU A 157 13.21 -20.17 -15.31
N ASP A 158 13.14 -19.28 -16.30
CA ASP A 158 14.26 -18.92 -17.18
C ASP A 158 15.43 -18.30 -16.40
N HIS A 159 15.12 -17.53 -15.36
CA HIS A 159 16.13 -16.90 -14.50
C HIS A 159 16.25 -17.53 -13.11
N GLY A 160 15.47 -18.59 -12.83
CA GLY A 160 15.44 -19.29 -11.54
C GLY A 160 15.04 -18.39 -10.37
N ARG A 161 14.04 -17.52 -10.55
CA ARG A 161 13.62 -16.51 -9.56
C ARG A 161 12.16 -16.68 -9.15
N ILE A 162 11.88 -16.32 -7.90
CA ILE A 162 10.51 -16.09 -7.45
C ILE A 162 10.28 -14.59 -7.46
N ILE A 163 9.25 -14.16 -8.18
CA ILE A 163 8.77 -12.78 -8.18
C ILE A 163 7.79 -12.63 -7.01
N GLY A 164 8.05 -11.62 -6.17
CA GLY A 164 7.23 -11.26 -5.02
C GLY A 164 5.79 -10.92 -5.40
N GLU A 165 4.88 -11.05 -4.44
CA GLU A 165 3.45 -10.83 -4.69
C GLU A 165 3.11 -9.38 -5.03
N ASP A 166 3.90 -8.45 -4.51
CA ASP A 166 3.82 -7.02 -4.77
C ASP A 166 4.22 -6.70 -6.22
N TYR A 167 5.31 -7.29 -6.69
CA TYR A 167 5.85 -7.03 -8.03
C TYR A 167 5.01 -7.72 -9.12
N ASP A 168 4.52 -8.94 -8.89
CA ASP A 168 3.55 -9.58 -9.81
C ASP A 168 2.24 -8.78 -9.88
N PHE A 169 1.75 -8.25 -8.76
CA PHE A 169 0.59 -7.36 -8.76
C PHE A 169 0.86 -6.09 -9.59
N CYS A 170 1.99 -5.42 -9.37
CA CYS A 170 2.39 -4.22 -10.10
C CYS A 170 2.48 -4.47 -11.62
N ASP A 171 3.17 -5.54 -12.03
CA ASP A 171 3.31 -5.92 -13.43
C ASP A 171 1.93 -6.09 -14.08
N ARG A 172 1.02 -6.84 -13.44
CA ARG A 172 -0.32 -7.11 -13.97
C ARG A 172 -1.22 -5.88 -14.07
N ILE A 173 -1.17 -4.95 -13.11
CA ILE A 173 -1.98 -3.72 -13.22
C ILE A 173 -1.42 -2.77 -14.29
N ARG A 174 -0.09 -2.77 -14.49
CA ARG A 174 0.54 -2.00 -15.56
C ARG A 174 0.23 -2.54 -16.94
N ASP A 175 0.15 -3.86 -17.11
CA ASP A 175 -0.33 -4.50 -18.36
C ASP A 175 -1.77 -4.07 -18.72
N LEU A 176 -2.54 -3.64 -17.73
CA LEU A 176 -3.89 -3.06 -17.89
C LEU A 176 -3.86 -1.53 -18.09
N GLY A 177 -2.69 -0.92 -18.24
CA GLY A 177 -2.51 0.53 -18.40
C GLY A 177 -2.75 1.34 -17.12
N ILE A 178 -2.76 0.70 -15.94
CA ILE A 178 -2.93 1.39 -14.66
C ILE A 178 -1.56 1.88 -14.19
N ARG A 179 -1.46 3.19 -13.95
CA ARG A 179 -0.23 3.82 -13.45
C ARG A 179 -0.12 3.64 -11.94
N ILE A 180 1.12 3.50 -11.46
CA ILE A 180 1.44 3.32 -10.04
C ILE A 180 2.27 4.52 -9.61
N TRP A 181 1.79 5.28 -8.63
CA TRP A 181 2.48 6.48 -8.17
C TRP A 181 3.16 6.26 -6.82
N CYS A 182 4.29 6.91 -6.64
CA CYS A 182 5.00 7.01 -5.38
C CYS A 182 5.00 8.48 -4.92
N ASP A 183 4.70 8.71 -3.64
CA ASP A 183 4.94 9.98 -2.95
C ASP A 183 6.34 9.96 -2.31
N PRO A 184 7.35 10.64 -2.88
CA PRO A 184 8.72 10.59 -2.37
C PRO A 184 8.91 11.41 -1.09
N VAL A 185 8.00 12.34 -0.77
CA VAL A 185 8.06 13.12 0.47
C VAL A 185 7.62 12.23 1.62
N LEU A 186 6.44 11.61 1.48
CA LEU A 186 5.94 10.65 2.45
C LEU A 186 6.92 9.48 2.64
N SER A 187 7.56 8.99 1.57
CA SER A 187 8.55 7.91 1.63
C SER A 187 9.73 8.19 2.57
N LYS A 188 10.09 9.45 2.81
CA LYS A 188 11.16 9.84 3.75
C LYS A 188 10.72 9.82 5.21
N GLU A 189 9.41 9.79 5.45
CA GLU A 189 8.79 9.83 6.78
C GLU A 189 8.32 8.43 7.23
N LEU A 190 8.42 7.43 6.35
CA LEU A 190 8.16 6.03 6.71
C LEU A 190 9.36 5.42 7.41
N GLY A 191 9.10 4.63 8.46
CA GLY A 191 10.07 3.78 9.12
C GLY A 191 9.78 2.30 8.89
N HIS A 192 10.83 1.50 8.68
CA HIS A 192 10.73 0.04 8.61
C HIS A 192 11.40 -0.56 9.85
N ILE A 193 10.60 -1.15 10.74
CA ILE A 193 11.03 -1.64 12.04
C ILE A 193 11.92 -2.88 11.87
N GLY A 194 13.20 -2.74 12.23
CA GLY A 194 14.15 -3.84 12.36
C GLY A 194 14.15 -4.43 13.76
N GLN A 195 14.44 -5.73 13.88
CA GLN A 195 14.60 -6.41 15.17
C GLN A 195 16.02 -6.94 15.32
N GLN A 196 16.58 -6.85 16.52
CA GLN A 196 17.90 -7.37 16.88
C GLN A 196 17.77 -8.27 18.11
N VAL A 197 18.41 -9.44 18.04
CA VAL A 197 18.50 -10.38 19.17
C VAL A 197 19.79 -10.11 19.93
N PHE A 198 19.70 -10.09 21.26
CA PHE A 198 20.85 -9.95 22.16
C PHE A 198 21.00 -11.22 23.00
N THR A 199 22.24 -11.67 23.20
CA THR A 199 22.59 -12.80 24.06
C THR A 199 23.58 -12.33 25.13
N ILE A 200 23.49 -12.90 26.33
CA ILE A 200 24.48 -12.70 27.41
C ILE A 200 25.63 -13.71 27.30
#